data_AF-A0A9K3KXH5-F1
#
_entry.id   AF-A0A9K3KXH5-F1
#
_cell.length_a   1.000
_cell.length_b   1.000
_cell.length_c   1.000
_cell.angle_alpha   90.00
_cell.angle_beta   90.00
_cell.angle_gamma   90.00
#
_symmetry.space_group_name_H-M   'P 1'
#
loop_
_entity.id
_entity.type
_entity.pdbx_description
1 polymer ?
#
loop_
_entity_poly.entity_id
_entity_poly.type
_entity_poly.pdbx_seq_one_letter_code
_entity_poly.pdbx_strand_id
1 'polypeptide(L)'
;MTRRRNLPNGTEDQNGDDSGEASASTSFVNGLFHMSGRTRRLMILLACMSVAFYFLNNKEQQILDESHYTDARKQYLKEGNRRHERYTGVQHYTRPKGPTGKFILRPENEFIPAIAWLMSFPNSGTSFTMTMVARASNRSFATNYGDEVTAKDEPDSLSIYPRRPEGPYWSGYSGKINTPRDLPEKYVITKTHCGSRCINCGPDQYIETPFMFLRRCSQGHARLTPGGVRRKYDVEYPPERVQKAIHLIRNPLHNIIARYHLEHRHANYKNKTNWLDEHQNDADGLQAWCKDFDITYAEADKEYFQDNIPKAICHGEFFKWTQWHNLVHEGLALINHPVPLLTVYYEDYASNFNETAMRILDFLELDLVGELREFTARSDYDGYFTDEQVKDIRDLIKDVASDQTWKEVKHYFGE
;
A
#
# COMPACT_ATOMS: atom_id res chain seq x y z
N MET A 1 -26.52 22.23 -6.67
CA MET A 1 -27.66 22.66 -5.84
C MET A 1 -27.14 23.07 -4.47
N THR A 2 -27.19 24.36 -4.20
CA THR A 2 -26.50 25.06 -3.11
C THR A 2 -27.38 25.14 -1.87
N ARG A 3 -26.89 24.77 -0.68
CA ARG A 3 -27.51 25.18 0.59
C ARG A 3 -26.44 25.55 1.62
N ARG A 4 -26.20 26.86 1.71
CA ARG A 4 -25.48 27.54 2.80
C ARG A 4 -26.34 27.50 4.07
N ARG A 5 -25.72 27.27 5.22
CA ARG A 5 -26.25 27.72 6.54
C ARG A 5 -25.20 28.60 7.20
N ASN A 6 -25.61 29.82 7.48
CA ASN A 6 -24.92 30.80 8.33
C ASN A 6 -25.22 30.48 9.80
N LEU A 7 -24.24 30.72 10.67
CA LEU A 7 -24.44 31.07 12.09
C LEU A 7 -23.38 32.12 12.50
N PRO A 8 -23.64 32.93 13.54
CA PRO A 8 -23.28 34.34 13.56
C PRO A 8 -22.04 34.70 14.40
N ASN A 9 -21.56 35.92 14.13
CA ASN A 9 -20.64 36.73 14.92
C ASN A 9 -21.11 36.95 16.36
N GLY A 10 -20.15 36.97 17.28
CA GLY A 10 -20.24 37.61 18.59
C GLY A 10 -18.87 38.14 19.00
N THR A 11 -18.71 39.46 18.93
CA THR A 11 -17.65 40.28 19.53
C THR A 11 -18.04 40.68 20.95
N GLU A 12 -17.13 40.63 21.92
CA GLU A 12 -16.85 41.76 22.84
C GLU A 12 -15.67 41.48 23.78
N ASP A 13 -14.96 42.56 24.07
CA ASP A 13 -13.75 42.73 24.87
C ASP A 13 -13.96 42.50 26.39
N GLN A 14 -12.87 42.21 27.13
CA GLN A 14 -12.33 43.15 28.15
C GLN A 14 -11.12 42.58 28.92
N ASN A 15 -10.21 43.51 29.22
CA ASN A 15 -9.01 43.41 30.05
C ASN A 15 -9.28 42.96 31.50
N GLY A 16 -8.25 42.38 32.13
CA GLY A 16 -8.16 42.28 33.59
C GLY A 16 -6.86 41.58 34.02
N ASP A 17 -5.83 42.36 34.32
CA ASP A 17 -4.75 41.96 35.24
C ASP A 17 -5.34 41.66 36.61
N ASP A 18 -5.01 40.52 37.22
CA ASP A 18 -4.77 40.50 38.67
C ASP A 18 -3.92 39.30 39.11
N SER A 19 -2.94 39.62 39.94
CA SER A 19 -2.02 38.72 40.63
C SER A 19 -2.69 38.06 41.83
N GLY A 20 -2.57 36.75 41.98
CA GLY A 20 -3.02 36.05 43.19
C GLY A 20 -2.46 34.64 43.31
N GLU A 21 -1.41 34.49 44.14
CA GLU A 21 -1.06 33.21 44.76
C GLU A 21 -2.22 32.73 45.64
N ALA A 22 -2.76 31.54 45.37
CA ALA A 22 -3.48 30.76 46.38
C ALA A 22 -3.48 29.27 46.05
N SER A 23 -3.13 28.49 47.07
CA SER A 23 -3.15 27.04 47.15
C SER A 23 -4.51 26.43 46.76
N ALA A 24 -4.52 25.49 45.81
CA ALA A 24 -5.69 24.67 45.52
C ALA A 24 -5.28 23.24 45.15
N SER A 25 -4.82 22.47 46.14
CA SER A 25 -4.60 21.03 46.02
C SER A 25 -5.43 20.28 47.04
N THR A 26 -6.77 20.41 46.98
CA THR A 26 -7.70 19.54 47.75
C THR A 26 -9.17 19.54 47.28
N SER A 27 -9.58 20.33 46.27
CA SER A 27 -11.01 20.43 45.90
C SER A 27 -11.48 19.54 44.73
N PHE A 28 -10.57 18.89 44.00
CA PHE A 28 -10.95 18.15 42.78
C PHE A 28 -11.72 16.84 43.04
N VAL A 29 -11.65 16.29 44.26
CA VAL A 29 -12.29 15.01 44.60
C VAL A 29 -13.79 15.17 44.91
N ASN A 30 -14.25 16.35 45.33
CA ASN A 30 -15.65 16.55 45.74
C ASN A 30 -16.59 16.99 44.60
N GLY A 31 -16.07 17.50 43.47
CA GLY A 31 -16.89 17.91 42.33
C GLY A 31 -17.47 16.76 41.49
N LEU A 32 -16.92 15.55 41.61
CA LEU A 32 -17.35 14.38 40.83
C LEU A 32 -18.67 13.74 41.31
N PHE A 33 -19.15 14.11 42.50
CA PHE A 33 -20.39 13.55 43.05
C PHE A 33 -21.67 14.27 42.60
N HIS A 34 -21.56 15.42 41.93
CA HIS A 34 -22.71 16.20 41.46
C HIS A 34 -22.87 16.27 39.92
N MET A 35 -22.11 15.46 39.17
CA MET A 35 -22.29 15.41 37.71
C MET A 35 -23.50 14.56 37.34
N SER A 36 -24.30 15.08 36.39
CA SER A 36 -25.43 14.34 35.81
C SER A 36 -24.98 12.96 35.30
N GLY A 37 -25.86 11.96 35.36
CA GLY A 37 -25.52 10.58 34.98
C GLY A 37 -24.97 10.45 33.54
N ARG A 38 -25.30 11.40 32.65
CA ARG A 38 -24.82 11.44 31.26
C ARG A 38 -23.36 11.90 31.17
N THR A 39 -22.98 12.93 31.92
CA THR A 39 -21.61 13.46 31.94
C THR A 39 -20.65 12.48 32.61
N ARG A 40 -21.10 11.76 33.64
CA ARG A 40 -20.32 10.72 34.30
C ARG A 40 -19.98 9.55 33.36
N ARG A 41 -20.92 9.12 32.52
CA ARG A 41 -20.68 8.06 31.52
C ARG A 41 -19.66 8.49 30.46
N LEU A 42 -19.73 9.74 29.98
CA LEU A 42 -18.78 10.26 28.99
C LEU A 42 -17.35 10.33 29.54
N MET A 43 -17.18 10.81 30.78
CA MET A 43 -15.86 10.88 31.43
C MET A 43 -15.25 9.49 31.67
N ILE A 44 -16.06 8.51 32.07
CA ILE A 44 -15.62 7.12 32.21
C ILE A 44 -15.15 6.57 30.85
N LEU A 45 -15.90 6.84 29.78
CA LEU A 45 -15.57 6.37 28.44
C LEU A 45 -14.28 7.01 27.91
N LEU A 46 -14.09 8.31 28.13
CA LEU A 46 -12.84 9.01 27.79
C LEU A 46 -11.65 8.47 28.58
N ALA A 47 -11.80 8.24 29.90
CA ALA A 47 -10.75 7.64 30.72
C ALA A 47 -10.39 6.21 30.26
N CYS A 48 -11.39 5.39 29.92
CA CYS A 48 -11.16 4.06 29.36
C CYS A 48 -10.43 4.12 28.01
N MET A 49 -10.77 5.08 27.14
CA MET A 49 -10.07 5.27 25.86
C MET A 49 -8.63 5.75 26.06
N SER A 50 -8.37 6.68 26.98
CA SER A 50 -7.01 7.14 27.29
C SER A 50 -6.15 6.01 27.87
N VAL A 51 -6.71 5.16 28.73
CA VAL A 51 -6.02 3.98 29.27
C VAL A 51 -5.76 2.95 28.18
N ALA A 52 -6.74 2.66 27.32
CA ALA A 52 -6.55 1.77 26.17
C ALA A 52 -5.48 2.28 25.21
N PHE A 53 -5.46 3.58 24.92
CA PHE A 53 -4.44 4.22 24.08
C PHE A 53 -3.05 4.14 24.73
N TYR A 54 -2.95 4.38 26.04
CA TYR A 54 -1.70 4.21 26.79
C TYR A 54 -1.19 2.77 26.77
N PHE A 55 -2.07 1.78 26.95
CA PHE A 55 -1.69 0.36 26.90
C PHE A 55 -1.31 -0.10 25.49
N LEU A 56 -1.99 0.37 24.44
CA LEU A 56 -1.62 0.08 23.06
C LEU A 56 -0.26 0.68 22.72
N ASN A 57 -0.03 1.94 23.10
CA ASN A 57 1.25 2.62 22.88
C ASN A 57 2.40 1.99 23.69
N ASN A 58 2.15 1.54 24.94
CA ASN A 58 3.14 0.79 25.71
C ASN A 58 3.40 -0.61 25.16
N LYS A 59 2.40 -1.28 24.61
CA LYS A 59 2.57 -2.59 23.97
C LYS A 59 3.34 -2.46 22.65
N GLU A 60 3.12 -1.38 21.91
CA GLU A 60 3.90 -1.01 20.75
C GLU A 60 5.35 -0.66 21.14
N GLN A 61 5.56 0.14 22.20
CA GLN A 61 6.88 0.40 22.78
C GLN A 61 7.58 -0.87 23.29
N GLN A 62 6.87 -1.83 23.87
CA GLN A 62 7.41 -3.14 24.30
C GLN A 62 7.75 -4.06 23.12
N ILE A 63 6.96 -4.03 22.04
CA ILE A 63 7.31 -4.70 20.78
C ILE A 63 8.54 -4.05 20.15
N LEU A 64 8.71 -2.73 20.35
CA LEU A 64 9.86 -1.92 19.94
C LEU A 64 11.04 -1.96 20.92
N ASP A 65 10.92 -2.66 22.06
CA ASP A 65 11.94 -2.70 23.12
C ASP A 65 13.15 -3.52 22.66
N GLU A 66 14.34 -2.92 22.74
CA GLU A 66 15.61 -3.40 22.22
C GLU A 66 16.00 -4.81 22.70
N SER A 67 15.44 -5.26 23.82
CA SER A 67 15.69 -6.59 24.39
C SER A 67 15.23 -7.75 23.48
N HIS A 68 14.17 -7.57 22.69
CA HIS A 68 13.75 -8.53 21.67
C HIS A 68 14.48 -8.35 20.33
N TYR A 69 14.91 -7.13 20.00
CA TYR A 69 15.68 -6.85 18.78
C TYR A 69 17.14 -7.32 18.83
N THR A 70 17.74 -7.27 20.02
CA THR A 70 19.09 -7.80 20.21
C THR A 70 19.14 -9.30 19.96
N ASP A 71 18.02 -10.03 20.05
CA ASP A 71 17.97 -11.47 19.81
C ASP A 71 17.94 -11.81 18.32
N ALA A 72 17.10 -11.14 17.51
CA ALA A 72 17.10 -11.32 16.05
C ALA A 72 18.46 -10.96 15.42
N ARG A 73 19.08 -9.86 15.89
CA ARG A 73 20.41 -9.44 15.44
C ARG A 73 21.53 -10.33 15.98
N LYS A 74 21.45 -10.83 17.23
CA LYS A 74 22.42 -11.79 17.79
C LYS A 74 22.32 -13.15 17.12
N GLN A 75 21.13 -13.65 16.80
CA GLN A 75 20.95 -14.88 16.02
C GLN A 75 21.58 -14.76 14.64
N TYR A 76 21.33 -13.65 13.95
CA TYR A 76 21.91 -13.38 12.63
C TYR A 76 23.44 -13.29 12.66
N LEU A 77 24.02 -12.69 13.72
CA LEU A 77 25.46 -12.58 13.89
C LEU A 77 26.13 -13.85 14.47
N LYS A 78 25.39 -14.75 15.13
CA LYS A 78 25.94 -16.00 15.69
C LYS A 78 26.26 -17.04 14.63
N GLU A 79 25.58 -16.99 13.48
CA GLU A 79 25.71 -18.00 12.42
C GLU A 79 26.63 -17.56 11.26
N GLY A 80 26.99 -16.27 11.18
CA GLY A 80 27.74 -15.68 10.07
C GLY A 80 29.25 -15.98 9.98
N ASN A 81 29.77 -17.00 10.69
CA ASN A 81 31.21 -17.28 10.72
C ASN A 81 31.68 -18.39 9.76
N ARG A 82 30.89 -18.74 8.74
CA ARG A 82 31.33 -19.64 7.66
C ARG A 82 30.94 -19.08 6.29
N ARG A 83 31.88 -18.33 5.72
CA ARG A 83 32.04 -18.03 4.28
C ARG A 83 30.75 -17.65 3.53
N HIS A 84 30.37 -16.39 3.64
CA HIS A 84 30.25 -15.49 2.49
C HIS A 84 30.21 -14.04 3.01
N GLU A 85 31.31 -13.32 2.79
CA GLU A 85 31.29 -11.86 2.82
C GLU A 85 30.31 -11.37 1.75
N ARG A 86 29.26 -10.65 2.15
CA ARG A 86 28.60 -9.59 1.37
C ARG A 86 27.56 -8.87 2.22
N TYR A 87 28.03 -7.86 2.95
CA TYR A 87 27.22 -6.74 3.44
C TYR A 87 27.94 -5.45 3.03
N THR A 88 27.79 -5.06 1.76
CA THR A 88 28.25 -3.76 1.24
C THR A 88 27.15 -2.70 1.31
N GLY A 89 26.22 -2.81 2.27
CA GLY A 89 25.47 -1.65 2.78
C GLY A 89 26.11 -1.05 4.03
N VAL A 90 27.03 -1.76 4.70
CA VAL A 90 27.60 -1.32 5.99
C VAL A 90 28.75 -0.33 5.81
N GLN A 91 29.27 -0.13 4.59
CA GLN A 91 30.39 0.78 4.33
C GLN A 91 30.03 2.27 4.47
N HIS A 92 28.73 2.61 4.53
CA HIS A 92 28.27 3.97 4.87
C HIS A 92 28.04 4.19 6.38
N TYR A 93 28.31 3.19 7.21
CA TYR A 93 28.28 3.33 8.66
C TYR A 93 29.71 3.60 9.15
N THR A 94 30.06 4.88 9.26
CA THR A 94 31.35 5.27 9.86
C THR A 94 31.34 4.91 11.35
N ARG A 95 32.26 4.02 11.74
CA ARG A 95 32.61 3.80 13.15
C ARG A 95 33.24 5.10 13.67
N PRO A 96 32.67 5.79 14.68
CA PRO A 96 33.40 6.87 15.33
C PRO A 96 34.68 6.29 15.92
N LYS A 97 35.83 6.93 15.67
CA LYS A 97 37.10 6.58 16.30
C LYS A 97 37.06 6.99 17.78
N GLY A 98 36.36 6.20 18.60
CA GLY A 98 36.20 6.44 20.03
C GLY A 98 36.37 5.16 20.86
N PRO A 99 36.93 5.23 22.08
CA PRO A 99 37.41 4.06 22.83
C PRO A 99 36.34 3.20 23.52
N THR A 100 35.04 3.46 23.32
CA THR A 100 34.00 2.85 24.18
C THR A 100 33.20 1.70 23.58
N GLY A 101 33.55 1.20 22.38
CA GLY A 101 33.05 -0.11 21.90
C GLY A 101 31.53 -0.29 21.77
N LYS A 102 30.72 0.76 22.01
CA LYS A 102 29.27 0.76 21.79
C LYS A 102 28.98 1.29 20.39
N PHE A 103 28.38 0.44 19.56
CA PHE A 103 27.70 0.87 18.35
C PHE A 103 26.55 1.80 18.74
N ILE A 104 26.66 3.09 18.46
CA ILE A 104 25.55 4.03 18.54
C ILE A 104 25.20 4.40 17.10
N LEU A 105 24.15 3.78 16.56
CA LEU A 105 23.53 4.25 15.32
C LEU A 105 22.86 5.58 15.65
N ARG A 106 23.27 6.67 14.99
CA ARG A 106 22.55 7.94 15.14
C ARG A 106 21.18 7.81 14.45
N PRO A 107 20.08 8.25 15.10
CA PRO A 107 18.72 8.18 14.55
C PRO A 107 18.52 8.87 13.18
N GLU A 108 19.40 9.81 12.82
CA GLU A 108 19.26 10.69 11.65
C GLU A 108 19.12 9.94 10.31
N ASN A 109 19.61 8.69 10.21
CA ASN A 109 19.63 7.93 8.95
C ASN A 109 18.98 6.53 9.03
N GLU A 110 18.13 6.24 10.02
CA GLU A 110 17.53 4.89 10.11
C GLU A 110 16.63 4.56 8.90
N PHE A 111 15.99 5.58 8.33
CA PHE A 111 15.01 5.43 7.24
C PHE A 111 15.56 5.92 5.90
N ILE A 112 16.81 5.56 5.61
CA ILE A 112 17.44 5.81 4.32
C ILE A 112 17.78 4.46 3.65
N PRO A 113 17.33 4.22 2.40
CA PRO A 113 16.49 5.10 1.59
C PRO A 113 15.06 5.24 2.15
N ALA A 114 14.44 6.39 1.89
CA ALA A 114 13.04 6.64 2.18
C ALA A 114 12.11 5.80 1.28
N ILE A 115 10.92 5.49 1.76
CA ILE A 115 9.94 4.69 1.01
C ILE A 115 9.25 5.58 -0.03
N ALA A 116 9.31 5.17 -1.29
CA ALA A 116 8.44 5.69 -2.34
C ALA A 116 7.46 4.58 -2.76
N TRP A 117 6.18 4.70 -2.44
CA TRP A 117 5.22 3.66 -2.83
C TRP A 117 5.00 3.63 -4.33
N LEU A 118 5.00 2.43 -4.92
CA LEU A 118 4.38 2.16 -6.22
C LEU A 118 3.01 1.53 -5.94
N MET A 119 1.99 2.38 -5.87
CA MET A 119 0.61 2.00 -5.62
C MET A 119 0.00 1.60 -6.95
N SER A 120 -0.47 0.36 -7.04
CA SER A 120 -1.13 -0.15 -8.25
C SER A 120 -2.23 -1.14 -7.89
N PHE A 121 -3.37 -1.01 -8.56
CA PHE A 121 -4.34 -2.10 -8.57
C PHE A 121 -3.65 -3.35 -9.16
N PRO A 122 -4.00 -4.58 -8.72
CA PRO A 122 -3.35 -5.76 -9.26
C PRO A 122 -3.42 -5.80 -10.79
N ASN A 123 -2.31 -6.19 -11.42
CA ASN A 123 -2.15 -6.32 -12.87
C ASN A 123 -2.16 -4.99 -13.67
N SER A 124 -1.98 -3.84 -13.03
CA SER A 124 -1.84 -2.54 -13.73
C SER A 124 -0.46 -2.26 -14.34
N GLY A 125 0.49 -3.21 -14.29
CA GLY A 125 1.85 -3.02 -14.85
C GLY A 125 2.96 -2.81 -13.83
N THR A 126 2.71 -3.13 -12.56
CA THR A 126 3.64 -2.96 -11.43
C THR A 126 5.02 -3.57 -11.70
N SER A 127 5.05 -4.85 -12.13
CA SER A 127 6.29 -5.58 -12.38
C SER A 127 7.11 -4.96 -13.52
N PHE A 128 6.44 -4.45 -14.57
CA PHE A 128 7.12 -3.75 -15.66
C PHE A 128 7.76 -2.46 -15.15
N THR A 129 6.99 -1.62 -14.47
CA THR A 129 7.44 -0.34 -13.89
C THR A 129 8.66 -0.53 -12.99
N MET A 130 8.60 -1.48 -12.06
CA MET A 130 9.71 -1.77 -11.14
C MET A 130 10.96 -2.28 -11.88
N THR A 131 10.76 -3.16 -12.87
CA THR A 131 11.89 -3.70 -13.66
C THR A 131 12.52 -2.63 -14.53
N MET A 132 11.71 -1.73 -15.10
CA MET A 132 12.16 -0.58 -15.87
C MET A 132 13.04 0.32 -14.99
N VAL A 133 12.52 0.79 -13.84
CA VAL A 133 13.28 1.65 -12.91
C VAL A 133 14.58 0.99 -12.50
N ALA A 134 14.53 -0.29 -12.13
CA ALA A 134 15.71 -0.98 -11.65
C ALA A 134 16.78 -1.16 -12.72
N ARG A 135 16.39 -1.44 -13.97
CA ARG A 135 17.33 -1.58 -15.09
C ARG A 135 17.92 -0.24 -15.48
N ALA A 136 17.07 0.78 -15.59
CA ALA A 136 17.45 2.13 -15.99
C ALA A 136 18.42 2.77 -14.98
N SER A 137 18.18 2.59 -13.69
CA SER A 137 19.02 3.17 -12.62
C SER A 137 20.14 2.26 -12.13
N ASN A 138 20.17 1.00 -12.55
CA ASN A 138 20.98 -0.06 -11.94
C ASN A 138 20.85 -0.13 -10.40
N ARG A 139 19.72 0.35 -9.85
CA ARG A 139 19.38 0.23 -8.43
C ARG A 139 18.28 -0.81 -8.23
N SER A 140 18.13 -1.25 -7.00
CA SER A 140 17.09 -2.20 -6.61
C SER A 140 15.77 -1.50 -6.27
N PHE A 141 14.77 -2.32 -6.03
CA PHE A 141 13.46 -1.93 -5.52
C PHE A 141 13.13 -2.75 -4.27
N ALA A 142 12.07 -2.32 -3.59
CA ALA A 142 11.51 -3.03 -2.46
C ALA A 142 10.07 -3.49 -2.73
N THR A 143 9.56 -4.33 -1.84
CA THR A 143 8.17 -4.80 -1.84
C THR A 143 7.68 -4.96 -0.41
N ASN A 144 6.40 -4.71 -0.15
CA ASN A 144 5.81 -5.11 1.15
C ASN A 144 5.64 -6.63 1.24
N TYR A 145 5.71 -7.36 0.13
CA TYR A 145 5.46 -8.79 0.04
C TYR A 145 6.77 -9.59 0.03
N GLY A 146 7.48 -9.63 1.16
CA GLY A 146 8.74 -10.35 1.34
C GLY A 146 8.68 -11.81 0.89
N ASP A 147 7.58 -12.52 1.17
CA ASP A 147 7.35 -13.89 0.71
C ASP A 147 7.41 -14.05 -0.83
N GLU A 148 7.00 -13.02 -1.57
CA GLU A 148 7.04 -13.06 -3.04
C GLU A 148 8.47 -13.00 -3.57
N VAL A 149 9.40 -12.40 -2.83
CA VAL A 149 10.76 -12.15 -3.30
C VAL A 149 11.80 -13.06 -2.67
N THR A 150 11.62 -13.50 -1.43
CA THR A 150 12.54 -14.44 -0.77
C THR A 150 12.61 -15.79 -1.49
N ALA A 151 13.83 -16.24 -1.78
CA ALA A 151 14.06 -17.53 -2.43
C ALA A 151 13.69 -18.70 -1.49
N LYS A 152 13.51 -19.92 -2.03
CA LYS A 152 13.09 -21.06 -1.20
C LYS A 152 14.18 -21.51 -0.22
N ASP A 153 15.43 -21.31 -0.58
CA ASP A 153 16.65 -21.61 0.17
C ASP A 153 17.09 -20.47 1.11
N GLU A 154 16.52 -19.28 0.95
CA GLU A 154 16.74 -18.18 1.89
C GLU A 154 15.84 -18.33 3.13
N PRO A 155 16.41 -18.23 4.34
CA PRO A 155 15.63 -18.38 5.57
C PRO A 155 14.64 -17.23 5.73
N ASP A 156 15.12 -15.99 5.57
CA ASP A 156 14.40 -14.79 5.98
C ASP A 156 14.28 -13.76 4.86
N SER A 157 13.18 -13.02 4.86
CA SER A 157 13.00 -11.82 4.05
C SER A 157 13.89 -10.69 4.56
N LEU A 158 14.70 -10.12 3.68
CA LEU A 158 15.63 -9.05 4.02
C LEU A 158 14.90 -7.70 3.98
N SER A 159 14.69 -7.08 5.14
CA SER A 159 14.17 -5.70 5.21
C SER A 159 15.19 -4.71 4.65
N ILE A 160 14.72 -3.63 4.01
CA ILE A 160 15.57 -2.50 3.61
C ILE A 160 16.15 -1.76 4.83
N TYR A 161 15.52 -1.94 6.00
CA TYR A 161 15.93 -1.35 7.27
C TYR A 161 16.32 -2.49 8.22
N PRO A 162 17.62 -2.71 8.50
CA PRO A 162 18.09 -3.87 9.27
C PRO A 162 17.48 -4.03 10.67
N ARG A 163 16.95 -2.94 11.25
CA ARG A 163 16.30 -2.94 12.56
C ARG A 163 14.77 -2.99 12.51
N ARG A 164 14.19 -3.07 11.31
CA ARG A 164 12.73 -3.03 11.09
C ARG A 164 12.30 -4.27 10.32
N PRO A 165 12.14 -5.43 11.01
CA PRO A 165 11.77 -6.68 10.37
C PRO A 165 10.37 -6.64 9.75
N GLU A 166 9.56 -5.62 10.03
CA GLU A 166 8.26 -5.39 9.43
C GLU A 166 8.31 -4.96 7.95
N GLY A 167 9.51 -4.66 7.43
CA GLY A 167 9.74 -4.32 6.03
C GLY A 167 9.81 -2.80 5.75
N PRO A 168 9.74 -2.39 4.48
CA PRO A 168 9.57 -3.24 3.29
C PRO A 168 10.83 -4.06 2.96
N TYR A 169 10.71 -5.02 2.04
CA TYR A 169 11.73 -6.05 1.78
C TYR A 169 12.49 -5.82 0.47
N TRP A 170 13.81 -6.00 0.54
CA TRP A 170 14.75 -5.81 -0.54
C TRP A 170 14.70 -6.97 -1.53
N SER A 171 14.28 -6.71 -2.77
CA SER A 171 14.19 -7.74 -3.81
C SER A 171 15.53 -8.04 -4.49
N GLY A 172 16.43 -7.06 -4.56
CA GLY A 172 17.71 -7.17 -5.26
C GLY A 172 18.63 -8.25 -4.72
N TYR A 173 18.55 -8.56 -3.44
CA TYR A 173 19.39 -9.59 -2.83
C TYR A 173 18.70 -10.94 -2.69
N SER A 174 17.46 -11.06 -3.16
CA SER A 174 16.83 -12.36 -3.19
C SER A 174 17.36 -13.17 -4.36
N GLY A 175 17.66 -14.45 -4.14
CA GLY A 175 18.18 -15.39 -5.14
C GLY A 175 17.27 -15.62 -6.35
N LYS A 176 16.12 -14.91 -6.43
CA LYS A 176 15.25 -14.86 -7.61
C LYS A 176 15.73 -13.87 -8.68
N ILE A 177 16.61 -12.92 -8.33
CA ILE A 177 17.16 -11.96 -9.29
C ILE A 177 18.61 -12.37 -9.62
N ASN A 178 18.87 -12.66 -10.91
CA ASN A 178 20.18 -13.13 -11.37
C ASN A 178 21.34 -12.14 -11.12
N THR A 179 21.04 -10.86 -10.90
CA THR A 179 22.04 -9.82 -10.67
C THR A 179 21.63 -8.98 -9.48
N PRO A 180 22.30 -9.16 -8.32
CA PRO A 180 22.06 -8.31 -7.18
C PRO A 180 22.32 -6.84 -7.50
N ARG A 181 21.45 -5.97 -6.99
CA ARG A 181 21.54 -4.51 -7.14
C ARG A 181 21.46 -3.85 -5.79
N ASP A 182 22.26 -2.80 -5.61
CA ASP A 182 22.23 -1.98 -4.41
C ASP A 182 20.92 -1.19 -4.30
N LEU A 183 20.50 -0.91 -3.07
CA LEU A 183 19.42 0.05 -2.83
C LEU A 183 19.83 1.45 -3.31
N PRO A 184 18.87 2.28 -3.73
CA PRO A 184 19.14 3.69 -4.03
C PRO A 184 19.50 4.46 -2.75
N GLU A 185 20.15 5.61 -2.90
CA GLU A 185 20.62 6.43 -1.77
C GLU A 185 19.50 7.27 -1.13
N LYS A 186 18.46 7.63 -1.89
CA LYS A 186 17.41 8.55 -1.43
C LYS A 186 16.03 7.90 -1.32
N TYR A 187 15.47 7.42 -2.42
CA TYR A 187 14.11 6.86 -2.46
C TYR A 187 14.11 5.48 -3.08
N VAL A 188 13.55 4.50 -2.36
CA VAL A 188 13.35 3.15 -2.88
C VAL A 188 11.91 2.95 -3.32
N ILE A 189 11.72 2.70 -4.62
CA ILE A 189 10.41 2.33 -5.14
C ILE A 189 9.97 1.01 -4.49
N THR A 190 8.80 1.03 -3.85
CA THR A 190 8.30 -0.04 -3.00
C THR A 190 6.93 -0.49 -3.47
N LYS A 191 6.86 -1.73 -3.95
CA LYS A 191 5.59 -2.34 -4.40
C LYS A 191 4.57 -2.41 -3.27
N THR A 192 3.38 -1.85 -3.51
CA THR A 192 2.19 -2.11 -2.71
C THR A 192 0.94 -2.13 -3.59
N HIS A 193 0.00 -2.99 -3.21
CA HIS A 193 -1.32 -3.07 -3.82
C HIS A 193 -2.43 -2.60 -2.85
N CYS A 194 -2.07 -2.18 -1.64
CA CYS A 194 -3.03 -1.75 -0.62
C CYS A 194 -4.15 -2.78 -0.36
N GLY A 195 -5.31 -2.28 0.07
CA GLY A 195 -6.54 -3.03 0.33
C GLY A 195 -7.46 -3.21 -0.89
N SER A 196 -8.73 -3.53 -0.65
CA SER A 196 -9.83 -3.60 -1.64
C SER A 196 -9.60 -4.33 -2.97
N ARG A 197 -8.73 -5.35 -2.99
CA ARG A 197 -8.23 -5.96 -4.24
C ARG A 197 -8.45 -7.45 -4.38
N CYS A 198 -9.23 -8.05 -3.48
CA CYS A 198 -9.55 -9.47 -3.52
C CYS A 198 -10.28 -9.84 -4.82
N ILE A 199 -10.10 -11.09 -5.26
CA ILE A 199 -10.68 -11.62 -6.51
C ILE A 199 -12.04 -12.26 -6.18
N ASN A 200 -12.03 -13.30 -5.37
CA ASN A 200 -13.23 -14.00 -4.92
C ASN A 200 -13.78 -13.36 -3.64
N CYS A 201 -14.37 -12.18 -3.77
CA CYS A 201 -14.98 -11.47 -2.65
C CYS A 201 -16.17 -10.60 -3.06
N GLY A 202 -17.16 -10.49 -2.16
CA GLY A 202 -18.35 -9.66 -2.33
C GLY A 202 -18.19 -8.24 -1.75
N PRO A 203 -19.21 -7.37 -1.92
CA PRO A 203 -19.19 -5.97 -1.45
C PRO A 203 -18.76 -5.81 0.01
N ASP A 204 -19.24 -6.67 0.90
CA ASP A 204 -18.92 -6.70 2.33
C ASP A 204 -17.42 -6.84 2.63
N GLN A 205 -16.64 -7.38 1.69
CA GLN A 205 -15.22 -7.65 1.84
C GLN A 205 -14.31 -6.67 1.11
N TYR A 206 -14.73 -6.15 -0.05
CA TYR A 206 -13.90 -5.24 -0.84
C TYR A 206 -14.16 -3.76 -0.56
N ILE A 207 -15.30 -3.40 0.04
CA ILE A 207 -15.56 -2.03 0.46
C ILE A 207 -14.73 -1.74 1.70
N GLU A 208 -13.93 -0.68 1.61
CA GLU A 208 -12.96 -0.34 2.64
C GLU A 208 -12.97 1.16 2.91
N THR A 209 -12.69 1.53 4.15
CA THR A 209 -12.53 2.93 4.54
C THR A 209 -11.14 3.43 4.13
N PRO A 210 -10.96 4.75 3.93
CA PRO A 210 -9.64 5.33 3.62
C PRO A 210 -8.54 4.94 4.62
N PHE A 211 -8.88 4.90 5.91
CA PHE A 211 -7.95 4.50 6.97
C PHE A 211 -7.50 3.05 6.82
N MET A 212 -8.45 2.13 6.62
CA MET A 212 -8.14 0.72 6.45
C MET A 212 -7.34 0.47 5.16
N PHE A 213 -7.70 1.16 4.08
CA PHE A 213 -6.96 1.13 2.82
C PHE A 213 -5.51 1.58 2.99
N LEU A 214 -5.29 2.75 3.62
CA LEU A 214 -3.96 3.29 3.90
C LEU A 214 -3.14 2.30 4.75
N ARG A 215 -3.76 1.76 5.81
CA ARG A 215 -3.13 0.76 6.66
C ARG A 215 -2.69 -0.47 5.85
N ARG A 216 -3.55 -0.96 4.95
CA ARG A 216 -3.20 -2.08 4.06
C ARG A 216 -2.13 -1.73 3.03
N CYS A 217 -1.91 -0.45 2.73
CA CYS A 217 -0.80 -0.01 1.88
C CYS A 217 0.57 -0.22 2.52
N SER A 218 0.68 -0.24 3.87
CA SER A 218 1.93 -0.55 4.58
C SER A 218 2.00 -2.00 5.11
N GLN A 219 0.93 -2.77 4.92
CA GLN A 219 0.90 -4.19 5.27
C GLN A 219 1.50 -5.08 4.19
N GLY A 220 1.99 -6.24 4.62
CA GLY A 220 2.45 -7.28 3.72
C GLY A 220 2.78 -8.56 4.47
N HIS A 221 3.72 -9.33 3.92
CA HIS A 221 4.10 -10.62 4.49
C HIS A 221 5.60 -10.82 4.46
N ALA A 222 6.15 -11.32 5.56
CA ALA A 222 7.55 -11.70 5.69
C ALA A 222 7.68 -13.23 5.73
N ARG A 223 8.80 -13.77 5.22
CA ARG A 223 9.31 -15.07 5.67
C ARG A 223 10.31 -14.82 6.77
N LEU A 224 10.10 -15.40 7.95
CA LEU A 224 11.02 -15.31 9.07
C LEU A 224 11.21 -16.69 9.71
N THR A 225 12.37 -16.92 10.30
CA THR A 225 12.78 -18.21 10.87
C THR A 225 13.07 -18.11 12.37
N PRO A 226 12.17 -17.55 13.20
CA PRO A 226 12.40 -17.50 14.64
C PRO A 226 12.41 -18.93 15.20
N GLY A 227 13.47 -19.26 15.95
CA GLY A 227 13.65 -20.60 16.51
C GLY A 227 13.93 -21.69 15.47
N GLY A 228 14.47 -21.35 14.30
CA GLY A 228 14.85 -22.32 13.27
C GLY A 228 13.71 -22.83 12.40
N VAL A 229 12.48 -22.35 12.60
CA VAL A 229 11.31 -22.77 11.82
C VAL A 229 10.84 -21.63 10.93
N ARG A 230 10.97 -21.84 9.62
CA ARG A 230 10.57 -20.86 8.61
C ARG A 230 9.05 -20.75 8.52
N ARG A 231 8.52 -19.55 8.76
CA ARG A 231 7.07 -19.26 8.72
C ARG A 231 6.78 -17.96 7.97
N LYS A 232 5.54 -17.84 7.50
CA LYS A 232 4.99 -16.61 6.93
C LYS A 232 4.39 -15.79 8.07
N TYR A 233 4.72 -14.50 8.14
CA TYR A 233 4.18 -13.57 9.13
C TYR A 233 3.50 -12.40 8.42
N ASP A 234 2.37 -11.95 8.95
CA ASP A 234 1.79 -10.67 8.58
C ASP A 234 2.56 -9.57 9.29
N VAL A 235 2.95 -8.55 8.52
CA VAL A 235 3.77 -7.45 8.99
C VAL A 235 3.17 -6.12 8.54
N GLU A 236 3.49 -5.06 9.28
CA GLU A 236 2.98 -3.72 9.06
C GLU A 236 4.00 -2.71 9.56
N TYR A 237 4.29 -1.68 8.77
CA TYR A 237 5.03 -0.50 9.24
C TYR A 237 4.12 0.73 9.29
N PRO A 238 4.47 1.74 10.10
CA PRO A 238 3.77 3.03 10.13
C PRO A 238 3.74 3.70 8.74
N PRO A 239 2.56 4.01 8.16
CA PRO A 239 2.45 4.71 6.87
C PRO A 239 3.19 6.05 6.78
N GLU A 240 3.44 6.71 7.92
CA GLU A 240 4.18 7.97 8.04
C GLU A 240 5.65 7.85 7.61
N ARG A 241 6.14 6.64 7.34
CA ARG A 241 7.49 6.42 6.77
C ARG A 241 7.54 6.70 5.26
N VAL A 242 6.39 6.80 4.59
CA VAL A 242 6.30 6.99 3.15
C VAL A 242 6.55 8.44 2.80
N GLN A 243 7.53 8.72 1.94
CA GLN A 243 7.90 10.08 1.57
C GLN A 243 7.43 10.48 0.18
N LYS A 244 7.13 9.52 -0.70
CA LYS A 244 6.63 9.73 -2.06
C LYS A 244 5.66 8.61 -2.46
N ALA A 245 4.75 8.89 -3.39
CA ALA A 245 3.88 7.87 -3.96
C ALA A 245 3.79 8.01 -5.49
N ILE A 246 3.78 6.87 -6.17
CA ILE A 246 3.47 6.73 -7.60
C ILE A 246 2.12 6.02 -7.68
N HIS A 247 1.15 6.66 -8.33
CA HIS A 247 -0.16 6.10 -8.61
C HIS A 247 -0.18 5.57 -10.04
N LEU A 248 -0.05 4.26 -10.19
CA LEU A 248 -0.06 3.61 -11.49
C LEU A 248 -1.50 3.28 -11.89
N ILE A 249 -1.98 3.94 -12.95
CA ILE A 249 -3.29 3.75 -13.54
C ILE A 249 -3.11 2.99 -14.86
N ARG A 250 -3.99 2.03 -15.11
CA ARG A 250 -4.08 1.31 -16.38
C ARG A 250 -5.51 1.43 -16.89
N ASN A 251 -5.72 1.42 -18.20
CA ASN A 251 -7.06 1.38 -18.78
C ASN A 251 -7.91 0.31 -18.04
N PRO A 252 -9.09 0.68 -17.50
CA PRO A 252 -9.88 -0.21 -16.65
C PRO A 252 -10.27 -1.50 -17.37
N LEU A 253 -10.67 -1.42 -18.65
CA LEU A 253 -11.02 -2.58 -19.47
C LEU A 253 -9.82 -3.54 -19.59
N HIS A 254 -8.66 -2.99 -19.95
CA HIS A 254 -7.42 -3.76 -20.06
C HIS A 254 -6.96 -4.35 -18.73
N ASN A 255 -7.20 -3.64 -17.62
CA ASN A 255 -6.83 -4.13 -16.31
C ASN A 255 -7.66 -5.35 -15.91
N ILE A 256 -8.97 -5.36 -16.16
CA ILE A 256 -9.84 -6.50 -15.85
C ILE A 256 -9.49 -7.71 -16.73
N ILE A 257 -9.24 -7.51 -18.03
CA ILE A 257 -8.75 -8.58 -18.92
C ILE A 257 -7.43 -9.16 -18.40
N ALA A 258 -6.50 -8.31 -17.96
CA ALA A 258 -5.23 -8.76 -17.41
C ALA A 258 -5.34 -9.53 -16.08
N ARG A 259 -6.37 -9.23 -15.27
CA ARG A 259 -6.69 -9.98 -14.05
C ARG A 259 -7.27 -11.34 -14.39
N TYR A 260 -8.20 -11.41 -15.35
CA TYR A 260 -8.74 -12.66 -15.87
C TYR A 260 -7.63 -13.61 -16.36
N HIS A 261 -6.73 -13.12 -17.21
CA HIS A 261 -5.62 -13.93 -17.70
C HIS A 261 -4.67 -14.42 -16.58
N LEU A 262 -4.53 -13.65 -15.50
CA LEU A 262 -3.75 -14.09 -14.34
C LEU A 262 -4.47 -15.23 -13.61
N GLU A 263 -5.77 -15.14 -13.42
CA GLU A 263 -6.56 -16.23 -12.82
C GLU A 263 -6.57 -17.46 -13.70
N HIS A 264 -6.67 -17.31 -15.02
CA HIS A 264 -6.52 -18.42 -15.95
C HIS A 264 -5.16 -19.11 -15.80
N ARG A 265 -4.08 -18.32 -15.70
CA ARG A 265 -2.73 -18.87 -15.45
C ARG A 265 -2.64 -19.60 -14.10
N HIS A 266 -3.25 -19.04 -13.05
CA HIS A 266 -3.30 -19.68 -11.73
C HIS A 266 -4.11 -20.99 -11.74
N ALA A 267 -5.22 -21.04 -12.47
CA ALA A 267 -6.01 -22.24 -12.67
C ALA A 267 -5.22 -23.32 -13.40
N ASN A 268 -4.47 -22.94 -14.44
CA ASN A 268 -3.56 -23.84 -15.17
C ASN A 268 -2.46 -24.41 -14.25
N TYR A 269 -1.78 -23.58 -13.45
CA TYR A 269 -0.77 -24.07 -12.50
C TYR A 269 -1.33 -25.01 -11.43
N LYS A 270 -2.63 -24.92 -11.14
CA LYS A 270 -3.33 -25.79 -10.18
C LYS A 270 -4.03 -26.97 -10.85
N ASN A 271 -3.87 -27.17 -12.16
CA ASN A 271 -4.53 -28.20 -12.96
C ASN A 271 -6.07 -28.24 -12.77
N LYS A 272 -6.71 -27.07 -12.72
CA LYS A 272 -8.19 -26.97 -12.62
C LYS A 272 -8.85 -27.15 -13.99
N THR A 273 -8.82 -28.36 -14.55
CA THR A 273 -9.29 -28.65 -15.91
C THR A 273 -10.71 -28.17 -16.17
N ASN A 274 -11.67 -28.49 -15.30
CA ASN A 274 -13.07 -28.09 -15.50
C ASN A 274 -13.23 -26.56 -15.58
N TRP A 275 -12.52 -25.83 -14.71
CA TRP A 275 -12.56 -24.37 -14.74
C TRP A 275 -11.97 -23.83 -16.04
N LEU A 276 -10.88 -24.42 -16.54
CA LEU A 276 -10.23 -24.00 -17.79
C LEU A 276 -11.10 -24.29 -19.02
N ASP A 277 -11.88 -25.38 -18.98
CA ASP A 277 -12.81 -25.74 -20.05
C ASP A 277 -14.00 -24.74 -20.11
N GLU A 278 -14.47 -24.28 -18.95
CA GLU A 278 -15.54 -23.29 -18.81
C GLU A 278 -15.07 -21.84 -19.07
N HIS A 279 -13.79 -21.57 -18.85
CA HIS A 279 -13.19 -20.24 -18.91
C HIS A 279 -12.01 -20.25 -19.89
N GLN A 280 -12.29 -20.24 -21.19
CA GLN A 280 -11.25 -20.25 -22.23
C GLN A 280 -10.41 -18.97 -22.19
N ASN A 281 -9.13 -19.02 -22.58
CA ASN A 281 -8.21 -17.88 -22.47
C ASN A 281 -8.44 -16.78 -23.55
N ASP A 282 -9.69 -16.35 -23.72
CA ASP A 282 -10.18 -15.41 -24.73
C ASP A 282 -11.36 -14.56 -24.17
N ALA A 283 -12.05 -13.84 -25.07
CA ALA A 283 -13.18 -13.00 -24.73
C ALA A 283 -14.36 -13.79 -24.14
N ASP A 284 -14.71 -14.95 -24.71
CA ASP A 284 -15.85 -15.75 -24.24
C ASP A 284 -15.60 -16.27 -22.82
N GLY A 285 -14.37 -16.71 -22.53
CA GLY A 285 -14.02 -17.12 -21.16
C GLY A 285 -13.99 -15.96 -20.16
N LEU A 286 -13.63 -14.74 -20.57
CA LEU A 286 -13.79 -13.56 -19.71
C LEU A 286 -15.26 -13.32 -19.38
N GLN A 287 -16.14 -13.41 -20.39
CA GLN A 287 -17.58 -13.20 -20.22
C GLN A 287 -18.18 -14.25 -19.28
N ALA A 288 -17.76 -15.52 -19.41
CA ALA A 288 -18.12 -16.58 -18.48
C ALA A 288 -17.62 -16.28 -17.06
N TRP A 289 -16.37 -15.86 -16.91
CA TRP A 289 -15.76 -15.53 -15.62
C TRP A 289 -16.50 -14.41 -14.89
N CYS A 290 -16.89 -13.38 -15.63
CA CYS A 290 -17.66 -12.27 -15.09
C CYS A 290 -19.05 -12.71 -14.64
N LYS A 291 -19.74 -13.49 -15.47
CA LYS A 291 -21.07 -14.01 -15.14
C LYS A 291 -21.05 -14.88 -13.87
N ASP A 292 -20.00 -15.68 -13.70
CA ASP A 292 -19.82 -16.49 -12.50
C ASP A 292 -19.72 -15.63 -11.23
N PHE A 293 -19.05 -14.47 -11.28
CA PHE A 293 -19.04 -13.54 -10.16
C PHE A 293 -20.39 -12.90 -9.90
N ASP A 294 -21.05 -12.43 -10.96
CA ASP A 294 -22.35 -11.77 -10.86
C ASP A 294 -23.40 -12.73 -10.25
N ILE A 295 -23.31 -14.03 -10.56
CA ILE A 295 -24.13 -15.08 -9.95
C ILE A 295 -23.69 -15.35 -8.50
N THR A 296 -22.39 -15.55 -8.28
CA THR A 296 -21.84 -15.93 -6.96
C THR A 296 -22.16 -14.89 -5.89
N TYR A 297 -22.14 -13.60 -6.26
CA TYR A 297 -22.34 -12.49 -5.33
C TYR A 297 -23.71 -11.80 -5.45
N ALA A 298 -24.64 -12.34 -6.23
CA ALA A 298 -25.95 -11.72 -6.48
C ALA A 298 -26.71 -11.31 -5.21
N GLU A 299 -26.70 -12.13 -4.16
CA GLU A 299 -27.40 -11.80 -2.90
C GLU A 299 -26.69 -10.69 -2.11
N ALA A 300 -25.35 -10.71 -2.08
CA ALA A 300 -24.57 -9.64 -1.44
C ALA A 300 -24.69 -8.32 -2.22
N ASP A 301 -24.77 -8.38 -3.54
CA ASP A 301 -25.01 -7.23 -4.40
C ASP A 301 -26.41 -6.66 -4.20
N LYS A 302 -27.45 -7.50 -4.05
CA LYS A 302 -28.80 -7.02 -3.68
C LYS A 302 -28.82 -6.34 -2.31
N GLU A 303 -28.10 -6.86 -1.34
CA GLU A 303 -28.01 -6.22 -0.01
C GLU A 303 -27.35 -4.85 -0.10
N TYR A 304 -26.28 -4.74 -0.89
CA TYR A 304 -25.49 -3.51 -1.00
C TYR A 304 -26.09 -2.47 -1.95
N PHE A 305 -26.37 -2.85 -3.19
CA PHE A 305 -26.89 -1.97 -4.24
C PHE A 305 -28.42 -1.82 -4.22
N GLN A 306 -29.12 -2.66 -3.44
CA GLN A 306 -30.59 -2.70 -3.41
C GLN A 306 -31.12 -2.95 -4.83
N ASP A 307 -32.06 -2.11 -5.29
CA ASP A 307 -32.66 -2.22 -6.62
C ASP A 307 -31.79 -1.62 -7.74
N ASN A 308 -30.62 -1.05 -7.42
CA ASN A 308 -29.75 -0.33 -8.36
C ASN A 308 -28.45 -1.10 -8.67
N ILE A 309 -28.56 -2.42 -8.90
CA ILE A 309 -27.40 -3.22 -9.32
C ILE A 309 -26.90 -2.68 -10.67
N PRO A 310 -25.60 -2.37 -10.81
CA PRO A 310 -25.06 -1.88 -12.07
C PRO A 310 -25.28 -2.87 -13.21
N LYS A 311 -25.53 -2.34 -14.41
CA LYS A 311 -25.75 -3.17 -15.62
C LYS A 311 -24.44 -3.72 -16.22
N ALA A 312 -23.32 -3.09 -15.89
CA ALA A 312 -22.01 -3.47 -16.39
C ALA A 312 -21.73 -4.94 -16.04
N ILE A 313 -21.28 -5.72 -17.01
CA ILE A 313 -20.74 -7.05 -16.74
C ILE A 313 -19.54 -6.94 -15.80
N CYS A 314 -19.34 -7.91 -14.91
CA CYS A 314 -18.21 -7.86 -13.97
C CYS A 314 -18.28 -6.60 -13.07
N HIS A 315 -19.47 -6.08 -12.75
CA HIS A 315 -19.61 -4.79 -12.05
C HIS A 315 -18.82 -4.75 -10.75
N GLY A 316 -18.74 -5.87 -10.02
CA GLY A 316 -17.91 -5.98 -8.81
C GLY A 316 -16.42 -5.72 -9.06
N GLU A 317 -15.85 -6.17 -10.18
CA GLU A 317 -14.44 -5.91 -10.52
C GLU A 317 -14.21 -4.45 -10.94
N PHE A 318 -15.12 -3.85 -11.72
CA PHE A 318 -15.02 -2.43 -12.10
C PHE A 318 -15.30 -1.48 -10.94
N PHE A 319 -16.21 -1.84 -10.04
CA PHE A 319 -16.43 -1.12 -8.79
C PHE A 319 -15.16 -1.15 -7.93
N LYS A 320 -14.58 -2.35 -7.71
CA LYS A 320 -13.32 -2.51 -6.96
C LYS A 320 -12.20 -1.67 -7.56
N TRP A 321 -12.03 -1.71 -8.88
CA TRP A 321 -11.03 -0.92 -9.58
C TRP A 321 -11.22 0.58 -9.30
N THR A 322 -12.43 1.09 -9.50
CA THR A 322 -12.75 2.51 -9.32
C THR A 322 -12.56 2.96 -7.87
N GLN A 323 -13.12 2.20 -6.93
CA GLN A 323 -13.02 2.50 -5.51
C GLN A 323 -11.58 2.45 -5.02
N TRP A 324 -10.77 1.50 -5.52
CA TRP A 324 -9.35 1.45 -5.19
C TRP A 324 -8.62 2.74 -5.63
N HIS A 325 -8.92 3.26 -6.83
CA HIS A 325 -8.34 4.51 -7.31
C HIS A 325 -8.82 5.74 -6.52
N ASN A 326 -10.09 5.79 -6.07
CA ASN A 326 -10.58 6.81 -5.13
C ASN A 326 -9.78 6.78 -3.82
N LEU A 327 -9.62 5.59 -3.24
CA LEU A 327 -8.99 5.38 -1.95
C LEU A 327 -7.49 5.71 -1.94
N VAL A 328 -6.79 5.71 -3.08
CA VAL A 328 -5.41 6.20 -3.16
C VAL A 328 -5.34 7.67 -2.73
N HIS A 329 -6.20 8.52 -3.29
CA HIS A 329 -6.23 9.95 -2.97
C HIS A 329 -6.66 10.19 -1.52
N GLU A 330 -7.74 9.54 -1.10
CA GLU A 330 -8.29 9.68 0.25
C GLU A 330 -7.33 9.13 1.32
N GLY A 331 -6.68 7.99 1.06
CA GLY A 331 -5.74 7.35 1.97
C GLY A 331 -4.46 8.16 2.16
N LEU A 332 -3.88 8.70 1.08
CA LEU A 332 -2.68 9.54 1.19
C LEU A 332 -2.94 10.84 1.94
N ALA A 333 -4.15 11.39 1.85
CA ALA A 333 -4.56 12.59 2.61
C ALA A 333 -4.63 12.37 4.12
N LEU A 334 -4.62 11.12 4.61
CA LEU A 334 -4.59 10.80 6.03
C LEU A 334 -3.18 10.78 6.63
N ILE A 335 -2.12 10.80 5.81
CA ILE A 335 -0.74 10.88 6.30
C ILE A 335 -0.49 12.29 6.84
N ASN A 336 0.07 12.40 8.05
CA ASN A 336 0.24 13.66 8.77
C ASN A 336 1.32 14.61 8.20
N HIS A 337 1.84 14.31 7.02
CA HIS A 337 2.73 15.16 6.26
C HIS A 337 2.43 15.04 4.76
N PRO A 338 2.80 16.03 3.92
CA PRO A 338 2.60 15.94 2.49
C PRO A 338 3.35 14.76 1.89
N VAL A 339 2.67 13.96 1.06
CA VAL A 339 3.26 12.91 0.24
C VAL A 339 3.10 13.30 -1.22
N PRO A 340 4.16 13.77 -1.91
CA PRO A 340 4.13 14.02 -3.33
C PRO A 340 3.62 12.79 -4.09
N LEU A 341 2.68 13.02 -5.01
CA LEU A 341 2.04 11.98 -5.81
C LEU A 341 2.39 12.18 -7.29
N LEU A 342 2.98 11.15 -7.91
CA LEU A 342 3.16 11.08 -9.36
C LEU A 342 2.15 10.10 -9.96
N THR A 343 1.20 10.60 -10.74
CA THR A 343 0.30 9.76 -11.53
C THR A 343 1.00 9.29 -12.80
N VAL A 344 0.95 7.99 -13.07
CA VAL A 344 1.54 7.36 -14.26
C VAL A 344 0.46 6.52 -14.93
N TYR A 345 0.25 6.74 -16.22
CA TYR A 345 -0.61 5.90 -17.04
C TYR A 345 0.22 4.80 -17.69
N TYR A 346 -0.22 3.55 -17.56
CA TYR A 346 0.51 2.39 -18.09
C TYR A 346 0.65 2.44 -19.62
N GLU A 347 -0.35 3.00 -20.29
CA GLU A 347 -0.37 3.17 -21.75
C GLU A 347 0.68 4.19 -22.24
N ASP A 348 1.14 5.11 -21.38
CA ASP A 348 2.21 6.05 -21.72
C ASP A 348 3.54 5.34 -22.00
N TYR A 349 3.73 4.10 -21.51
CA TYR A 349 4.88 3.30 -21.89
C TYR A 349 4.89 2.91 -23.37
N ALA A 350 3.73 2.84 -24.03
CA ALA A 350 3.63 2.53 -25.45
C ALA A 350 3.85 3.77 -26.32
N SER A 351 3.26 4.90 -25.94
CA SER A 351 3.27 6.14 -26.74
C SER A 351 4.46 7.05 -26.43
N ASN A 352 4.85 7.14 -25.16
CA ASN A 352 5.80 8.12 -24.63
C ASN A 352 6.82 7.47 -23.69
N PHE A 353 7.42 6.34 -24.11
CA PHE A 353 8.22 5.48 -23.24
C PHE A 353 9.36 6.23 -22.51
N ASN A 354 10.23 6.93 -23.25
CA ASN A 354 11.39 7.61 -22.68
C ASN A 354 10.98 8.72 -21.72
N GLU A 355 9.98 9.53 -22.08
CA GLU A 355 9.47 10.61 -21.22
C GLU A 355 8.88 10.04 -19.93
N THR A 356 8.08 8.97 -20.02
CA THR A 356 7.48 8.31 -18.86
C THR A 356 8.55 7.72 -17.94
N ALA A 357 9.56 7.05 -18.50
CA ALA A 357 10.67 6.49 -17.74
C ALA A 357 11.47 7.58 -17.03
N MET A 358 11.84 8.66 -17.73
CA MET A 358 12.58 9.78 -17.15
C MET A 358 11.78 10.48 -16.06
N ARG A 359 10.48 10.74 -16.27
CA ARG A 359 9.59 11.34 -15.26
C ARG A 359 9.57 10.52 -13.95
N ILE A 360 9.57 9.19 -14.06
CA ILE A 360 9.63 8.31 -12.88
C ILE A 360 11.00 8.34 -12.21
N LEU A 361 12.09 8.30 -12.98
CA LEU A 361 13.45 8.37 -12.44
C LEU A 361 13.72 9.71 -11.75
N ASP A 362 13.33 10.82 -12.37
CA ASP A 362 13.45 12.18 -11.82
C ASP A 362 12.65 12.30 -10.52
N PHE A 363 11.42 11.79 -10.50
CA PHE A 363 10.58 11.77 -9.30
C PHE A 363 11.22 10.97 -8.16
N LEU A 364 11.94 9.90 -8.46
CA LEU A 364 12.67 9.07 -7.49
C LEU A 364 14.08 9.58 -7.20
N GLU A 365 14.54 10.64 -7.87
CA GLU A 365 15.90 11.17 -7.80
C GLU A 365 16.96 10.10 -8.11
N LEU A 366 16.75 9.37 -9.22
CA LEU A 366 17.64 8.33 -9.70
C LEU A 366 18.27 8.74 -11.04
N ASP A 367 19.56 8.48 -11.18
CA ASP A 367 20.26 8.67 -12.45
C ASP A 367 19.91 7.56 -13.44
N LEU A 368 19.78 7.91 -14.72
CA LEU A 368 19.75 6.95 -15.82
C LEU A 368 21.18 6.47 -16.12
N VAL A 369 21.48 5.22 -15.81
CA VAL A 369 22.81 4.60 -16.03
C VAL A 369 22.75 3.39 -16.96
N GLY A 370 21.57 2.81 -17.17
CA GLY A 370 21.34 1.66 -18.03
C GLY A 370 20.44 1.99 -19.22
N GLU A 371 20.36 1.06 -20.17
CA GLU A 371 19.47 1.21 -21.33
C GLU A 371 18.00 1.02 -20.95
N LEU A 372 17.15 1.89 -21.48
CA LEU A 372 15.70 1.74 -21.40
C LEU A 372 15.27 0.66 -22.39
N ARG A 373 14.87 -0.51 -21.87
CA ARG A 373 14.34 -1.60 -22.71
C ARG A 373 12.95 -1.23 -23.22
N GLU A 374 12.77 -1.33 -24.54
CA GLU A 374 11.50 -1.09 -25.21
C GLU A 374 10.33 -1.82 -24.54
N PHE A 375 9.22 -1.10 -24.40
CA PHE A 375 7.96 -1.62 -23.93
C PHE A 375 7.20 -2.28 -25.07
N THR A 376 6.79 -3.54 -24.89
CA THR A 376 5.89 -4.21 -25.83
C THR A 376 4.47 -4.15 -25.31
N ALA A 377 3.67 -3.26 -25.88
CA ALA A 377 2.24 -3.20 -25.61
C ALA A 377 1.56 -4.51 -26.05
N ARG A 378 0.55 -4.95 -25.30
CA ARG A 378 -0.35 -6.01 -25.76
C ARG A 378 -1.41 -5.37 -26.64
N SER A 379 -1.54 -5.87 -27.87
CA SER A 379 -2.54 -5.44 -28.84
C SER A 379 -3.76 -6.36 -28.90
N ASP A 380 -3.80 -7.42 -28.10
CA ASP A 380 -4.79 -8.48 -28.19
C ASP A 380 -5.96 -8.32 -27.22
N TYR A 381 -6.18 -7.10 -26.71
CA TYR A 381 -7.27 -6.79 -25.77
C TYR A 381 -8.49 -6.17 -26.44
N ASP A 382 -8.38 -5.83 -27.72
CA ASP A 382 -9.50 -5.34 -28.51
C ASP A 382 -10.55 -6.46 -28.67
N GLY A 383 -11.83 -6.12 -28.49
CA GLY A 383 -12.96 -7.04 -28.71
C GLY A 383 -13.36 -7.91 -27.51
N TYR A 384 -12.75 -7.76 -26.34
CA TYR A 384 -13.20 -8.46 -25.11
C TYR A 384 -14.54 -7.96 -24.56
N PHE A 385 -14.90 -6.72 -24.90
CA PHE A 385 -16.14 -6.07 -24.50
C PHE A 385 -16.84 -5.50 -25.73
N THR A 386 -18.17 -5.60 -25.78
CA THR A 386 -18.98 -4.93 -26.81
C THR A 386 -19.10 -3.43 -26.52
N ASP A 387 -19.46 -2.63 -27.52
CA ASP A 387 -19.66 -1.18 -27.33
C ASP A 387 -20.72 -0.87 -26.26
N GLU A 388 -21.77 -1.69 -26.17
CA GLU A 388 -22.81 -1.58 -25.13
C GLU A 388 -22.23 -1.86 -23.73
N GLN A 389 -21.43 -2.92 -23.60
CA GLN A 389 -20.74 -3.22 -22.34
C GLN A 389 -19.77 -2.10 -21.94
N VAL A 390 -19.00 -1.56 -22.89
CA VAL A 390 -18.08 -0.44 -22.63
C VAL A 390 -18.84 0.79 -22.13
N LYS A 391 -20.02 1.07 -22.69
CA LYS A 391 -20.89 2.16 -22.23
C LYS A 391 -21.39 1.92 -20.81
N ASP A 392 -21.92 0.74 -20.50
CA ASP A 392 -22.41 0.42 -19.16
C ASP A 392 -21.27 0.44 -18.11
N ILE A 393 -20.08 -0.04 -18.49
CA ILE A 393 -18.87 0.04 -17.65
C ILE A 393 -18.46 1.49 -17.41
N ARG A 394 -18.44 2.33 -18.46
CA ARG A 394 -18.15 3.76 -18.32
C ARG A 394 -19.11 4.42 -17.35
N ASP A 395 -20.41 4.18 -17.51
CA ASP A 395 -21.45 4.81 -16.70
C ASP A 395 -21.28 4.37 -15.22
N LEU A 396 -21.02 3.08 -14.94
CA LEU A 396 -20.67 2.61 -13.60
C LEU A 396 -19.42 3.31 -13.03
N ILE A 397 -18.32 3.35 -13.79
CA ILE A 397 -17.07 3.98 -13.31
C ILE A 397 -17.30 5.46 -13.03
N LYS A 398 -18.03 6.16 -13.88
CA LYS A 398 -18.36 7.58 -13.72
C LYS A 398 -19.20 7.83 -12.46
N ASP A 399 -20.15 6.94 -12.17
CA ASP A 399 -21.02 7.06 -10.99
C ASP A 399 -20.28 6.78 -9.67
N VAL A 400 -19.26 5.91 -9.69
CA VAL A 400 -18.49 5.52 -8.50
C VAL A 400 -17.25 6.40 -8.30
N ALA A 401 -16.66 6.92 -9.37
CA ALA A 401 -15.42 7.69 -9.31
C ALA A 401 -15.64 9.02 -8.59
N SER A 402 -14.69 9.38 -7.73
CA SER A 402 -14.53 10.76 -7.27
C SER A 402 -14.24 11.68 -8.45
N ASP A 403 -14.48 12.99 -8.29
CA ASP A 403 -14.17 13.98 -9.34
C ASP A 403 -12.70 13.88 -9.82
N GLN A 404 -11.78 13.65 -8.88
CA GLN A 404 -10.36 13.49 -9.17
C GLN A 404 -10.09 12.22 -9.99
N THR A 405 -10.60 11.07 -9.54
CA THR A 405 -10.43 9.80 -10.25
C THR A 405 -11.09 9.84 -11.63
N TRP A 406 -12.30 10.41 -11.75
CA TRP A 406 -12.96 10.54 -13.05
C TRP A 406 -12.16 11.40 -14.02
N LYS A 407 -11.62 12.53 -13.55
CA LYS A 407 -10.72 13.39 -14.35
C LYS A 407 -9.50 12.62 -14.86
N GLU A 408 -8.96 11.71 -14.05
CA GLU A 408 -7.79 10.90 -14.41
C GLU A 408 -8.12 9.81 -15.44
N VAL A 409 -9.35 9.29 -15.49
CA VAL A 409 -9.66 8.05 -16.24
C VAL A 409 -10.65 8.23 -17.39
N LYS A 410 -11.38 9.35 -17.46
CA LYS A 410 -12.41 9.57 -18.49
C LYS A 410 -11.90 9.50 -19.93
N HIS A 411 -10.61 9.81 -20.14
CA HIS A 411 -9.99 9.79 -21.46
C HIS A 411 -9.94 8.37 -22.07
N TYR A 412 -10.02 7.31 -21.26
CA TYR A 412 -10.15 5.93 -21.75
C TYR A 412 -11.50 5.65 -22.42
N PHE A 413 -12.47 6.56 -22.31
CA PHE A 413 -13.82 6.45 -22.87
C PHE A 413 -14.12 7.50 -23.94
N GLY A 414 -13.10 8.23 -24.42
CA GLY A 414 -13.24 9.23 -25.49
C GLY A 414 -13.87 10.57 -25.08
N GLU A 415 -13.80 10.95 -23.80
CA GLU A 415 -14.32 12.22 -23.23
C GLU A 415 -13.25 13.29 -22.92
#